data_AF-A0A8X8ZIE2-F1
#
_entry.id   AF-A0A8X8ZIE2-F1
#
_cell.length_a   1.000
_cell.length_b   1.000
_cell.length_c   1.000
_cell.angle_alpha   90.00
_cell.angle_beta   90.00
_cell.angle_gamma   90.00
#
_symmetry.space_group_name_H-M   'P 1'
#
loop_
_entity.id
_entity.type
_entity.pdbx_description
1 polymer ?
#
loop_
_entity_poly.entity_id
_entity_poly.type
_entity_poly.pdbx_seq_one_letter_code
_entity_poly.pdbx_strand_id
1 'polypeptide(L)'
;MASSREADPNLGYLTKKETEVKLPRPIRVKNKTPASIEITAEQILREARERQESVCVKYAKWEESQKDFKRSRSVWERALKVGYRDHTLWLKYADFEMKNKFINHARNVWDRATQLLPRVDQLWYKYIHMEEVLGNVAAARQIFERWMKT
;
A
#
# COMPACT_ATOMS: atom_id res chain seq x y z
N MET A 1 -67.62 -10.28 -53.81
CA MET A 1 -66.32 -10.13 -54.50
C MET A 1 -65.27 -9.80 -53.46
N ALA A 2 -64.17 -10.54 -53.50
CA ALA A 2 -63.07 -10.48 -52.56
C ALA A 2 -62.37 -9.11 -52.53
N SER A 3 -61.79 -8.77 -51.38
CA SER A 3 -60.56 -7.99 -51.34
C SER A 3 -59.81 -8.33 -50.06
N SER A 4 -59.04 -9.42 -50.14
CA SER A 4 -57.92 -9.68 -49.23
C SER A 4 -57.03 -8.44 -49.20
N ARG A 5 -56.78 -7.88 -48.02
CA ARG A 5 -55.66 -6.97 -47.80
C ARG A 5 -54.79 -7.57 -46.70
N GLU A 6 -53.54 -7.75 -47.10
CA GLU A 6 -52.49 -8.51 -46.45
C GLU A 6 -52.19 -7.92 -45.07
N ALA A 7 -52.04 -8.80 -44.07
CA ALA A 7 -51.44 -8.40 -42.80
C ALA A 7 -49.92 -8.28 -43.05
N ASP A 8 -49.40 -7.05 -42.95
CA ASP A 8 -47.98 -6.76 -43.11
C ASP A 8 -47.13 -7.66 -42.19
N PRO A 9 -46.26 -8.54 -42.72
CA PRO A 9 -45.46 -9.48 -41.92
C PRO A 9 -44.34 -8.82 -41.10
N ASN A 10 -44.28 -7.48 -41.09
CA ASN A 10 -43.12 -6.71 -40.65
C ASN A 10 -43.32 -6.02 -39.29
N LEU A 11 -44.38 -6.36 -38.54
CA LEU A 11 -44.50 -5.93 -37.15
C LEU A 11 -43.71 -6.91 -36.26
N GLY A 12 -42.38 -6.81 -36.34
CA GLY A 12 -41.48 -7.55 -35.48
C GLY A 12 -41.80 -7.27 -34.01
N TYR A 13 -42.00 -8.33 -33.24
CA TYR A 13 -42.08 -8.25 -31.78
C TYR A 13 -40.80 -7.56 -31.27
N LEU A 14 -40.93 -6.37 -30.69
CA LEU A 14 -39.83 -5.65 -30.06
C LEU A 14 -39.04 -6.62 -29.17
N THR A 15 -37.76 -6.77 -29.46
CA THR A 15 -36.90 -7.65 -28.66
C THR A 15 -36.73 -7.03 -27.27
N LYS A 16 -36.60 -7.84 -26.21
CA LYS A 16 -36.51 -7.35 -24.81
C LYS A 16 -35.48 -6.22 -24.60
N LYS A 17 -34.45 -6.16 -25.46
CA LYS A 17 -33.41 -5.13 -25.46
C LYS A 17 -33.90 -3.76 -25.95
N GLU A 18 -34.92 -3.71 -26.81
CA GLU A 18 -35.51 -2.47 -27.33
C GLU A 18 -36.54 -1.86 -26.36
N THR A 19 -37.07 -2.67 -25.43
CA THR A 19 -37.95 -2.20 -24.35
C THR A 19 -37.22 -1.77 -23.07
N GLU A 20 -35.88 -1.93 -23.00
CA GLU A 20 -35.10 -1.53 -21.82
C GLU A 20 -34.86 -0.01 -21.78
N VAL A 21 -35.72 0.70 -21.04
CA VAL A 21 -35.49 2.10 -20.68
C VAL A 21 -34.33 2.16 -19.67
N LYS A 22 -33.12 2.51 -20.13
CA LYS A 22 -31.99 2.79 -19.24
C LYS A 22 -32.24 4.07 -18.46
N LEU A 23 -32.73 3.94 -17.23
CA LEU A 23 -32.89 5.06 -16.32
C LEU A 23 -31.50 5.69 -16.04
N PRO A 24 -31.38 7.03 -16.09
CA PRO A 24 -30.15 7.70 -15.70
C PRO A 24 -29.83 7.39 -14.24
N ARG A 25 -28.53 7.20 -13.94
CA ARG A 25 -28.10 6.85 -12.57
C ARG A 25 -28.60 7.92 -11.59
N PRO A 26 -29.24 7.53 -10.47
CA PRO A 26 -29.72 8.50 -9.50
C PRO A 26 -28.53 9.29 -8.93
N ILE A 27 -28.64 10.61 -8.94
CA ILE A 27 -27.64 11.50 -8.36
C ILE A 27 -27.71 11.33 -6.84
N ARG A 28 -26.63 10.87 -6.22
CA ARG A 28 -26.55 10.76 -4.76
C ARG A 28 -26.52 12.15 -4.13
N VAL A 29 -27.65 12.61 -3.61
CA VAL A 29 -27.73 13.86 -2.83
C VAL A 29 -26.95 13.66 -1.53
N LYS A 30 -25.90 14.45 -1.31
CA LYS A 30 -25.13 14.43 -0.06
C LYS A 30 -25.94 15.12 1.03
N ASN A 31 -25.96 14.55 2.23
CA ASN A 31 -26.61 15.14 3.39
C ASN A 31 -25.93 16.48 3.76
N LYS A 32 -26.73 17.53 3.99
CA LYS A 32 -26.29 18.89 4.33
C LYS A 32 -26.49 19.23 5.82
N THR A 33 -26.95 18.28 6.64
CA THR A 33 -27.00 18.49 8.09
C THR A 33 -25.60 18.80 8.63
N PRO A 34 -25.46 19.71 9.61
CA PRO A 34 -24.16 20.03 10.19
C PRO A 34 -23.50 18.76 10.73
N ALA A 35 -22.20 18.63 10.50
CA ALA A 35 -21.42 17.53 11.05
C ALA A 35 -21.34 17.70 12.58
N SER A 36 -21.39 16.60 13.32
CA SER A 36 -21.27 16.61 14.78
C SER A 36 -19.88 17.02 15.27
N ILE A 37 -18.86 16.92 14.41
CA ILE A 37 -17.47 17.33 14.67
C ILE A 37 -17.06 18.27 13.53
N GLU A 38 -16.54 19.43 13.91
CA GLU A 38 -16.04 20.42 12.96
C GLU A 38 -14.61 20.08 12.51
N ILE A 39 -14.29 20.37 11.24
CA ILE A 39 -12.93 20.23 10.72
C ILE A 39 -12.13 21.46 11.16
N THR A 40 -11.24 21.29 12.12
CA THR A 40 -10.38 22.38 12.61
C THR A 40 -9.08 22.46 11.80
N ALA A 41 -8.53 23.68 11.68
CA ALA A 41 -7.23 23.90 11.03
C ALA A 41 -6.11 23.13 11.75
N GLU A 42 -6.17 23.01 13.08
CA GLU A 42 -5.21 22.25 13.87
C GLU A 42 -5.21 20.76 13.52
N GLN A 43 -6.39 20.18 13.33
CA GLN A 43 -6.50 18.77 12.94
C GLN A 43 -5.91 18.53 11.55
N ILE A 44 -6.18 19.41 10.59
CA ILE A 44 -5.59 19.34 9.24
C ILE A 44 -4.06 19.45 9.32
N LEU A 45 -3.53 20.40 10.09
CA LEU A 45 -2.08 20.62 10.22
C LEU A 45 -1.38 19.45 10.93
N ARG A 46 -2.01 18.90 11.98
CA ARG A 46 -1.50 17.71 12.68
C ARG A 46 -1.46 16.51 11.74
N GLU A 47 -2.54 16.25 11.02
CA GLU A 47 -2.65 15.12 10.11
C GLU A 47 -1.72 15.28 8.89
N ALA A 48 -1.55 16.51 8.39
CA ALA A 48 -0.57 16.82 7.34
C ALA A 48 0.86 16.55 7.81
N ARG A 49 1.19 16.89 9.06
CA ARG A 49 2.50 16.59 9.67
C ARG A 49 2.73 15.08 9.83
N GLU A 50 1.69 14.32 10.17
CA GLU A 50 1.75 12.86 10.27
C GLU A 50 1.89 12.18 8.90
N ARG A 51 1.22 12.70 7.86
CA ARG A 51 1.34 12.19 6.48
C ARG A 51 2.64 12.59 5.79
N GLN A 52 3.27 13.68 6.22
CA GLN A 52 4.49 14.16 5.60
C GLN A 52 5.62 13.15 5.84
N GLU A 53 6.29 12.73 4.76
CA GLU A 53 7.48 11.89 4.87
C GLU A 53 8.47 12.50 5.87
N SER A 54 8.85 11.73 6.89
CA SER A 54 9.61 12.27 8.01
C SER A 54 10.89 12.95 7.51
N VAL A 55 11.26 14.07 8.13
CA VAL A 55 12.46 14.84 7.76
C VAL A 55 13.70 13.93 7.74
N CYS A 56 13.75 12.95 8.65
CA CYS A 56 14.79 11.94 8.70
C CYS A 56 14.85 11.08 7.43
N VAL A 57 13.71 10.64 6.88
CA VAL A 57 13.68 9.85 5.63
C VAL A 57 14.21 10.67 4.46
N LYS A 58 13.79 11.94 4.35
CA LYS A 58 14.28 12.83 3.28
C LYS A 58 15.78 13.06 3.39
N TYR A 59 16.27 13.33 4.60
CA TYR A 59 17.68 13.54 4.86
C TYR A 59 18.51 12.27 4.63
N ALA A 60 18.01 11.09 5.01
CA ALA A 60 18.70 9.82 4.77
C ALA A 60 18.84 9.50 3.26
N LYS A 61 17.80 9.78 2.47
CA LYS A 61 17.85 9.69 0.99
C LYS A 61 18.82 10.71 0.39
N TRP A 62 18.91 11.92 0.96
CA TRP A 62 19.89 12.90 0.53
C TRP A 62 21.33 12.45 0.82
N GLU A 63 21.61 11.93 2.02
CA GLU A 63 22.92 11.35 2.36
C GLU A 63 23.26 10.14 1.46
N GLU A 64 22.26 9.33 1.08
CA GLU A 64 22.43 8.26 0.08
C GLU A 64 22.89 8.83 -1.28
N SER A 65 22.34 9.96 -1.73
CA SER A 65 22.78 10.63 -2.96
C SER A 65 24.23 11.09 -2.92
N GLN A 66 24.74 11.40 -1.71
CA GLN A 66 26.15 11.75 -1.47
C GLN A 66 27.05 10.52 -1.34
N LYS A 67 26.49 9.30 -1.43
CA LYS A 67 27.16 8.00 -1.23
C LYS A 67 27.72 7.80 0.18
N ASP A 68 27.25 8.58 1.15
CA ASP A 68 27.75 8.56 2.52
C ASP A 68 26.92 7.56 3.36
N PHE A 69 27.07 6.27 3.07
CA PHE A 69 26.20 5.21 3.61
C PHE A 69 26.25 5.09 5.14
N LYS A 70 27.42 5.35 5.74
CA LYS A 70 27.58 5.31 7.21
C LYS A 70 26.74 6.41 7.88
N ARG A 71 26.72 7.61 7.29
CA ARG A 71 25.89 8.72 7.79
C ARG A 71 24.42 8.43 7.57
N SER A 72 24.04 7.96 6.37
CA SER A 72 22.67 7.57 6.07
C SER A 72 22.12 6.55 7.08
N ARG A 73 22.88 5.49 7.41
CA ARG A 73 22.52 4.52 8.47
C ARG A 73 22.33 5.16 9.84
N SER A 74 23.20 6.08 10.23
CA SER A 74 23.05 6.81 11.50
C SER A 74 21.75 7.62 11.54
N VAL A 75 21.33 8.19 10.40
CA VAL A 75 20.03 8.87 10.28
C VAL A 75 18.88 7.87 10.43
N TRP A 76 18.94 6.72 9.77
CA TRP A 76 17.93 5.67 9.86
C TRP A 76 17.78 5.13 11.28
N GLU A 77 18.89 4.81 11.97
CA GLU A 77 18.86 4.35 13.36
C GLU A 77 18.28 5.41 14.31
N ARG A 78 18.59 6.69 14.09
CA ARG A 78 17.95 7.77 14.85
C ARG A 78 16.46 7.88 14.56
N ALA A 79 16.03 7.68 13.31
CA ALA A 79 14.62 7.66 12.96
C ALA A 79 13.90 6.51 13.67
N LEU A 80 14.52 5.32 13.72
CA LEU A 80 13.97 4.16 14.42
C LEU A 80 13.87 4.38 15.93
N LYS A 81 14.80 5.11 16.55
CA LYS A 81 14.69 5.48 17.97
C LYS A 81 13.42 6.30 18.27
N VAL A 82 12.99 7.13 17.32
CA VAL A 82 11.80 7.97 17.47
C VAL A 82 10.52 7.18 17.13
N GLY A 83 10.56 6.32 16.10
CA GLY A 83 9.38 5.67 15.54
C GLY A 83 9.57 4.19 15.19
N TYR A 84 10.04 3.36 16.13
CA TYR A 84 10.26 1.92 15.88
C TYR A 84 8.98 1.13 15.61
N ARG A 85 7.80 1.67 15.96
CA ARG A 85 6.51 1.01 15.74
C ARG A 85 6.02 1.14 14.29
N ASP A 86 6.56 2.08 13.54
CA ASP A 86 6.16 2.33 12.16
C ASP A 86 6.81 1.31 11.22
N HIS A 87 6.05 0.31 10.79
CA HIS A 87 6.54 -0.71 9.86
C HIS A 87 7.07 -0.10 8.54
N THR A 88 6.49 1.02 8.08
CA THR A 88 6.92 1.73 6.87
C THR A 88 8.36 2.23 6.96
N LEU A 89 8.84 2.57 8.15
CA LEU A 89 10.21 3.06 8.35
C LEU A 89 11.21 1.91 8.21
N TRP A 90 10.88 0.73 8.75
CA TRP A 90 11.65 -0.51 8.56
C TRP A 90 11.72 -0.92 7.09
N LEU A 91 10.59 -0.87 6.37
CA LEU A 91 10.56 -1.16 4.93
C LEU A 91 11.49 -0.25 4.15
N LYS A 92 11.41 1.08 4.37
CA LYS A 92 12.28 2.05 3.68
C LYS A 92 13.75 1.85 4.01
N TYR A 93 14.07 1.53 5.28
CA TYR A 93 15.45 1.31 5.68
C TYR A 93 16.04 0.04 5.06
N ALA A 94 15.28 -1.07 5.06
CA ALA A 94 15.72 -2.30 4.42
C ALA A 94 15.85 -2.14 2.89
N ASP A 95 14.91 -1.45 2.24
CA ASP A 95 15.00 -1.12 0.81
C ASP A 95 16.27 -0.31 0.48
N PHE A 96 16.66 0.62 1.36
CA PHE A 96 17.91 1.36 1.23
C PHE A 96 19.15 0.44 1.27
N GLU A 97 19.22 -0.49 2.22
CA GLU A 97 20.35 -1.43 2.29
C GLU A 97 20.38 -2.38 1.08
N MET A 98 19.20 -2.81 0.59
CA MET A 98 19.09 -3.68 -0.59
C MET A 98 19.55 -2.98 -1.87
N LYS A 99 19.14 -1.73 -2.11
CA LYS A 99 19.57 -0.94 -3.28
C LYS A 99 21.08 -0.80 -3.36
N ASN A 100 21.72 -0.66 -2.21
CA ASN A 100 23.16 -0.50 -2.09
C ASN A 100 23.91 -1.84 -1.98
N LYS A 101 23.23 -2.97 -2.17
CA LYS A 101 23.77 -4.36 -2.15
C LYS A 101 24.37 -4.77 -0.81
N PHE A 102 23.98 -4.13 0.29
CA PHE A 102 24.44 -4.48 1.63
C PHE A 102 23.56 -5.57 2.26
N ILE A 103 23.68 -6.79 1.73
CA ILE A 103 22.80 -7.91 2.07
C ILE A 103 22.82 -8.25 3.57
N ASN A 104 24.00 -8.31 4.18
CA ASN A 104 24.13 -8.66 5.60
C ASN A 104 23.49 -7.61 6.51
N HIS A 105 23.62 -6.33 6.16
CA HIS A 105 22.94 -5.26 6.89
C HIS A 105 21.43 -5.34 6.70
N ALA A 106 20.94 -5.57 5.47
CA ALA A 106 19.53 -5.76 5.21
C ALA A 106 18.94 -6.92 6.03
N ARG A 107 19.62 -8.07 6.11
CA ARG A 107 19.22 -9.21 6.96
C ARG A 107 19.08 -8.82 8.42
N ASN A 108 20.06 -8.12 8.97
CA ASN A 108 20.03 -7.68 10.37
C ASN A 108 18.86 -6.72 10.63
N VAL A 109 18.54 -5.84 9.68
CA VAL A 109 17.39 -4.93 9.76
C VAL A 109 16.08 -5.70 9.73
N TRP A 110 15.93 -6.66 8.80
CA TRP A 110 14.73 -7.51 8.72
C TRP A 110 14.54 -8.38 9.96
N ASP A 111 15.60 -8.98 10.48
CA ASP A 111 15.52 -9.82 11.68
C ASP A 111 15.06 -8.99 12.89
N ARG A 112 15.64 -7.81 13.10
CA ARG A 112 15.18 -6.85 14.12
C ARG A 112 13.73 -6.44 13.92
N ALA A 113 13.33 -6.14 12.68
CA ALA A 113 11.97 -5.72 12.36
C ALA A 113 10.94 -6.81 12.69
N THR A 114 11.22 -8.06 12.33
CA THR A 114 10.33 -9.21 12.61
C THR A 114 10.26 -9.56 14.10
N GLN A 115 11.34 -9.37 14.86
CA GLN A 115 11.34 -9.55 16.32
C GLN A 115 10.51 -8.49 17.04
N LEU A 116 10.58 -7.22 16.61
CA LEU A 116 9.86 -6.12 17.24
C LEU A 116 8.38 -6.07 16.83
N LEU A 117 8.08 -6.42 15.58
CA LEU A 117 6.75 -6.31 14.98
C LEU A 117 6.31 -7.65 14.35
N PRO A 118 6.13 -8.71 15.16
CA PRO A 118 5.81 -10.04 14.64
C PRO A 118 4.43 -10.12 13.97
N ARG A 119 3.49 -9.25 14.36
CA ARG A 119 2.12 -9.20 13.81
C ARG A 119 2.01 -8.55 12.44
N VAL A 120 3.09 -7.94 11.93
CA VAL A 120 3.05 -7.23 10.65
C VAL A 120 3.53 -8.17 9.55
N ASP A 121 2.58 -8.84 8.91
CA ASP A 121 2.84 -9.83 7.85
C ASP A 121 3.67 -9.27 6.70
N GLN A 122 3.50 -7.99 6.38
CA GLN A 122 4.23 -7.33 5.30
C GLN A 122 5.75 -7.39 5.49
N LEU A 123 6.25 -7.36 6.73
CA LEU A 123 7.68 -7.47 7.03
C LEU A 123 8.19 -8.87 6.73
N TRP A 124 7.44 -9.90 7.13
CA TRP A 124 7.77 -11.30 6.86
C TRP A 124 7.80 -11.60 5.37
N TYR A 125 6.75 -11.19 4.63
CA TYR A 125 6.69 -11.38 3.18
C TYR A 125 7.87 -10.74 2.46
N LYS A 126 8.21 -9.49 2.81
CA LYS A 126 9.35 -8.79 2.18
C LYS A 126 10.69 -9.42 2.53
N TYR A 127 10.85 -9.92 3.75
CA TYR A 127 12.07 -10.60 4.16
C TYR A 127 12.26 -11.93 3.41
N ILE A 128 11.21 -12.75 3.33
CA ILE A 128 11.24 -14.01 2.56
C ILE A 128 11.53 -13.74 1.08
N HIS A 129 10.84 -12.76 0.49
CA HIS A 129 11.05 -12.37 -0.91
C HIS A 129 12.49 -11.93 -1.18
N MET A 130 13.12 -11.21 -0.25
CA MET A 130 14.54 -10.86 -0.37
C MET A 130 15.42 -12.11 -0.42
N GLU A 131 15.24 -13.07 0.51
CA GLU A 131 16.06 -14.29 0.52
C GLU A 131 15.83 -15.16 -0.73
N GLU A 132 14.61 -15.16 -1.26
CA GLU A 132 14.28 -15.84 -2.51
C GLU A 132 15.00 -15.19 -3.72
N VAL A 133 14.99 -13.86 -3.82
CA VAL A 133 15.73 -13.12 -4.86
C VAL A 133 17.24 -13.35 -4.77
N LEU A 134 17.75 -13.61 -3.56
CA LEU A 134 19.15 -13.97 -3.33
C LEU A 134 19.46 -15.45 -3.60
N GLY A 135 18.45 -16.28 -3.89
CA GLY A 135 18.58 -17.72 -4.14
C GLY A 135 18.68 -18.60 -2.88
N ASN A 136 18.50 -18.02 -1.69
CA ASN A 136 18.62 -18.72 -0.42
C ASN A 136 17.30 -19.36 0.03
N VAL A 137 16.87 -20.39 -0.70
CA VAL A 137 15.60 -21.10 -0.42
C VAL A 137 15.56 -21.72 0.97
N ALA A 138 16.70 -22.21 1.48
CA ALA A 138 16.77 -22.78 2.83
C ALA A 138 16.47 -21.73 3.92
N ALA A 139 17.05 -20.54 3.80
CA ALA A 139 16.80 -19.45 4.75
C ALA A 139 15.36 -18.94 4.66
N ALA A 140 14.82 -18.81 3.44
CA ALA A 140 13.44 -18.43 3.22
C ALA A 140 12.45 -19.38 3.95
N ARG A 141 12.70 -20.70 3.89
CA ARG A 141 11.89 -21.69 4.63
C ARG A 141 11.99 -21.52 6.14
N GLN A 142 13.20 -21.32 6.68
CA GLN A 142 13.38 -21.11 8.12
C GLN A 142 12.63 -19.86 8.62
N ILE A 143 12.66 -18.78 7.85
CA ILE A 143 11.93 -17.56 8.17
C ILE A 143 10.43 -17.80 8.13
N PHE A 144 9.94 -18.54 7.12
CA PHE A 144 8.52 -18.89 7.02
C PHE A 144 8.06 -19.78 8.18
N GLU A 145 8.83 -20.81 8.54
CA GLU A 145 8.55 -21.65 9.70
C GLU A 145 8.54 -20.84 11.01
N ARG A 146 9.44 -19.86 11.14
CA ARG A 146 9.45 -18.94 12.29
C ARG A 146 8.18 -18.10 12.33
N TRP A 147 7.76 -17.56 11.18
CA TRP A 147 6.54 -16.78 11.07
C TRP A 147 5.30 -17.59 11.48
N MET A 148 5.20 -18.84 11.04
CA MET A 148 4.09 -19.75 11.38
C MET A 148 4.01 -20.13 12.87
N LYS A 149 5.11 -19.98 13.61
CA LYS A 149 5.16 -20.27 15.05
C LYS A 149 4.79 -19.08 15.94
N THR A 150 4.86 -17.86 15.40
CA THR A 150 4.52 -16.60 16.10
C THR A 150 3.04 -16.31 16.08
#